data_AF-A0A2V6T3J8-F1
#
_entry.id   AF-A0A2V6T3J8-F1
#
_cell.length_a   1.000
_cell.length_b   1.000
_cell.length_c   1.000
_cell.angle_alpha   90.00
_cell.angle_beta   90.00
_cell.angle_gamma   90.00
#
_symmetry.space_group_name_H-M   'P 1'
#
loop_
_entity.id
_entity.type
_entity.pdbx_description
1 polymer ?
#
loop_
_entity_poly.entity_id
_entity_poly.type
_entity_poly.pdbx_seq_one_letter_code
_entity_poly.pdbx_strand_id
1 'polypeptide(L)' 'PGLFLKRKIRTSGLVVLPKAGHTINLEEPEGFNRAVGDFLAAVDAGRWGRRNPASQSASAILPSTHRNLG' A
#
# COMPACT_ATOMS: atom_id res chain seq x y z
N PRO A 1 1.54 4.99 11.84
CA PRO A 1 2.90 5.07 11.24
C PRO A 1 2.99 4.75 9.72
N GLY A 2 2.36 3.68 9.22
CA GLY A 2 2.56 3.19 7.84
C GLY A 2 2.30 4.19 6.71
N LEU A 3 1.37 5.14 6.88
CA LEU A 3 1.04 6.13 5.84
C LEU A 3 2.17 7.14 5.58
N PHE A 4 2.95 7.51 6.60
CA PHE A 4 4.10 8.40 6.43
C PHE A 4 5.17 7.72 5.57
N LEU A 5 5.52 6.47 5.88
CA LEU A 5 6.46 5.67 5.09
C LEU A 5 5.96 5.50 3.65
N LYS A 6 4.67 5.19 3.47
CA LYS A 6 4.03 5.07 2.14
C LYS A 6 4.16 6.33 1.28
N ARG A 7 4.17 7.51 1.91
CA ARG A 7 4.33 8.80 1.22
C ARG A 7 5.79 9.12 0.89
N LYS A 8 6.74 8.65 1.70
CA LYS A 8 8.17 8.96 1.55
C LYS A 8 8.93 7.93 0.69
N ILE A 9 8.53 6.67 0.72
CA ILE A 9 9.20 5.58 -0.01
C ILE A 9 8.42 5.27 -1.30
N ARG A 10 9.00 5.59 -2.46
CA ARG A 10 8.32 5.53 -3.78
C ARG A 10 7.89 4.12 -4.23
N THR A 11 8.53 3.09 -3.70
CA THR A 11 8.29 1.67 -4.00
C THR A 11 7.58 0.95 -2.85
N SER A 12 7.11 1.66 -1.83
CA SER A 12 6.42 1.02 -0.70
C SER A 12 4.94 0.74 -1.00
N GLY A 13 4.48 -0.41 -0.51
CA GLY A 13 3.07 -0.80 -0.45
C GLY A 13 2.48 -0.57 0.94
N LEU A 14 1.15 -0.61 1.06
CA LEU A 14 0.44 -0.63 2.34
C LEU A 14 -0.72 -1.61 2.25
N VAL A 15 -0.71 -2.61 3.13
CA VAL A 15 -1.81 -3.56 3.34
C VAL A 15 -2.42 -3.29 4.71
N VAL A 16 -3.74 -3.34 4.80
CA VAL A 16 -4.49 -3.20 6.05
C VAL A 16 -5.33 -4.46 6.22
N LEU A 17 -5.09 -5.23 7.29
CA LEU A 17 -6.01 -6.28 7.69
C LEU A 17 -6.98 -5.71 8.73
N PRO A 18 -8.30 -5.75 8.47
CA PRO A 18 -9.27 -5.19 9.39
C PRO A 18 -9.33 -6.01 10.67
N LYS A 19 -9.64 -5.35 11.79
CA LYS A 19 -9.84 -5.97 13.11
C LYS A 19 -8.61 -6.64 13.75
N ALA A 20 -7.41 -6.44 13.19
CA ALA A 20 -6.17 -6.86 13.82
C ALA A 20 -5.53 -5.72 14.65
N GLY A 21 -4.91 -6.11 15.76
CA GLY A 21 -4.10 -5.30 16.63
C GLY A 21 -2.64 -5.18 16.16
N HIS A 22 -1.76 -4.79 17.08
CA HIS A 22 -0.36 -4.55 16.75
C HIS A 22 0.42 -5.85 16.48
N THR A 23 -0.04 -6.97 17.02
CA THR A 23 0.53 -8.32 16.87
C THR A 23 -0.13 -9.09 15.72
N ILE A 24 -0.36 -8.41 14.61
CA ILE A 24 -1.09 -8.90 13.42
C ILE A 24 -0.61 -10.24 12.87
N ASN A 25 0.69 -10.54 12.99
CA ASN A 25 1.28 -11.80 12.54
C ASN A 25 0.85 -13.01 13.39
N LEU A 26 0.47 -12.78 14.65
CA LEU A 26 -0.03 -13.80 15.56
C LEU A 26 -1.57 -13.89 15.51
N GLU A 27 -2.22 -12.75 15.34
CA GLU A 27 -3.69 -12.65 15.32
C GLU A 27 -4.29 -13.17 14.01
N GLU A 28 -3.67 -12.83 12.87
CA GLU A 28 -4.14 -13.18 11.52
C GLU A 28 -2.98 -13.75 10.68
N PRO A 29 -2.43 -14.93 11.07
CA PRO A 29 -1.22 -15.47 10.47
C PRO A 29 -1.38 -15.80 8.99
N GLU A 30 -2.55 -16.31 8.57
CA GLU A 30 -2.81 -16.63 7.16
C GLU A 30 -2.80 -15.37 6.29
N GLY A 31 -3.56 -14.34 6.70
CA GLY A 31 -3.65 -13.09 5.96
C GLY A 31 -2.31 -12.37 5.89
N PHE A 32 -1.58 -12.35 7.00
CA PHE A 32 -0.22 -11.79 7.06
C PHE A 32 0.74 -12.54 6.12
N ASN A 33 0.82 -13.87 6.24
CA ASN A 33 1.75 -14.68 5.44
C ASN A 33 1.43 -14.62 3.95
N ARG A 34 0.15 -14.60 3.57
CA ARG A 34 -0.26 -14.43 2.18
C ARG A 34 0.20 -13.09 1.62
N ALA A 35 -0.03 -11.99 2.34
CA ALA A 35 0.39 -10.66 1.91
C ALA A 35 1.92 -10.55 1.75
N VAL A 36 2.69 -11.16 2.66
CA VAL A 36 4.16 -11.22 2.55
C VAL A 36 4.60 -12.08 1.36
N GLY A 37 4.00 -13.25 1.17
CA GLY A 37 4.30 -14.14 0.06
C GLY A 37 4.03 -13.49 -1.29
N ASP A 38 2.89 -12.84 -1.46
CA ASP A 38 2.53 -12.12 -2.69
C ASP A 38 3.53 -10.98 -2.99
N PHE A 39 3.97 -10.25 -1.95
CA PHE A 39 4.99 -9.21 -2.08
C PHE A 39 6.33 -9.79 -2.56
N LEU A 40 6.82 -10.84 -1.91
CA LEU A 40 8.09 -11.48 -2.28
C LEU A 40 8.04 -12.04 -3.71
N ALA A 41 6.96 -12.75 -4.06
CA ALA A 41 6.78 -13.28 -5.41
C ALA A 41 6.72 -12.17 -6.49
N ALA A 42 6.15 -11.00 -6.18
CA ALA A 42 6.15 -9.86 -7.10
C ALA A 42 7.54 -9.22 -7.23
N VAL A 43 8.32 -9.15 -6.15
CA VAL A 43 9.71 -8.65 -6.15
C VAL A 43 10.59 -9.59 -6.97
N ASP A 44 10.54 -10.90 -6.68
CA ASP A 44 11.36 -11.91 -7.36
C ASP A 44 11.09 -11.95 -8.87
N ALA A 45 9.84 -11.73 -9.27
CA ALA A 45 9.45 -11.65 -10.67
C ALA A 45 9.73 -10.27 -11.33
N GLY A 46 10.37 -9.32 -10.64
CA GLY A 46 10.65 -7.97 -11.15
C GLY A 46 9.41 -7.11 -11.38
N ARG A 47 8.25 -7.50 -10.82
CA ARG A 47 6.95 -6.80 -10.99
C ARG A 47 6.66 -5.78 -9.89
N TRP A 48 7.54 -5.63 -8.90
CA TRP A 48 7.42 -4.65 -7.83
C TRP A 48 7.98 -3.28 -8.23
N GLY A 49 7.24 -2.58 -9.09
CA GLY A 49 7.62 -1.28 -9.63
C GLY A 49 7.31 -0.09 -8.72
N ARG A 50 7.66 1.12 -9.19
CA ARG A 50 7.23 2.37 -8.54
C ARG A 50 5.70 2.45 -8.51
N ARG A 51 5.16 3.05 -7.45
CA ARG A 51 3.72 3.28 -7.34
C ARG A 51 3.19 4.01 -8.57
N ASN A 52 2.04 3.55 -9.08
CA ASN A 52 1.30 4.24 -10.15
C ASN A 52 1.05 5.72 -9.75
N PRO A 53 1.55 6.71 -10.52
CA PRO A 53 1.31 8.12 -10.25
C PRO A 53 -0.18 8.50 -10.12
N ALA A 54 -1.07 7.79 -10.82
CA ALA A 54 -2.51 8.01 -10.72
C ALA A 54 -3.11 7.63 -9.36
N SER A 55 -2.43 6.77 -8.59
CA SER A 55 -2.85 6.40 -7.22
C SER A 55 -2.44 7.43 -6.16
N GLN A 56 -1.79 8.53 -6.55
CA GLN A 56 -1.43 9.63 -5.66
C GLN A 56 -2.60 10.63 -5.58
N SER A 57 -3.59 10.36 -4.72
CA SER A 57 -4.56 11.40 -4.35
C SER A 57 -4.05 12.18 -3.13
N ALA A 58 -4.30 13.50 -3.13
CA ALA A 58 -4.09 14.33 -1.96
C ALA A 58 -5.06 13.98 -0.80
N SER A 59 -6.19 13.35 -1.14
CA SER A 59 -7.21 12.91 -0.19
C SER A 59 -7.49 11.42 -0.35
N ALA A 60 -7.67 10.72 0.78
CA ALA A 60 -8.09 9.32 0.77
C ALA A 60 -9.58 9.15 0.37
N ILE A 61 -10.36 10.23 0.42
CA ILE A 61 -11.82 10.22 0.25
C ILE A 61 -12.26 11.05 -0.96
N LEU A 62 -11.54 12.14 -1.27
CA LEU A 62 -11.89 13.04 -2.36
C LEU A 62 -11.04 12.74 -3.61
N PRO A 63 -11.65 12.71 -4.81
CA PRO A 63 -10.89 12.60 -6.05
C PRO A 63 -10.03 13.84 -6.28
N SER A 64 -8.90 13.66 -6.97
CA SER A 64 -8.00 14.73 -7.36
C SER A 64 -8.74 15.67 -8.31
N THR A 65 -9.19 16.83 -7.82
CA THR A 65 -9.84 17.85 -8.66
C THR A 65 -8.84 18.40 -9.68
N HIS A 66 -8.88 17.90 -10.92
CA HIS A 66 -8.24 18.56 -12.05
C HIS A 66 -9.11 19.76 -12.44
N ARG A 67 -8.82 20.95 -11.91
CA ARG A 67 -9.40 22.20 -12.42
C ARG A 67 -8.62 22.60 -13.67
N ASN A 68 -9.18 22.32 -14.85
CA ASN A 68 -8.84 23.02 -16.07
C ASN A 68 -9.44 24.43 -15.96
N LEU A 69 -8.59 25.44 -15.81
CA LEU A 69 -8.94 26.82 -16.11
C LEU A 69 -8.47 27.08 -17.54
N GLY A 70 -9.45 27.20 -18.45
CA GLY A 70 -9.25 27.79 -19.76
C GLY A 70 -9.25 29.31 -19.68
#